data_AF-A0AA39MV68-F1
#
_entry.id   AF-A0AA39MV68-F1
#
_cell.length_a   1.000
_cell.length_b   1.000
_cell.length_c   1.000
_cell.angle_alpha   90.00
_cell.angle_beta   90.00
_cell.angle_gamma   90.00
#
_symmetry.space_group_name_H-M   'P 1'
#
loop_
_entity.id
_entity.type
_entity.pdbx_description
1 polymer ?
#
loop_
_entity_poly.entity_id
_entity_poly.type
_entity_poly.pdbx_seq_one_letter_code
_entity_poly.pdbx_strand_id
1 'polypeptide(L)'
;MISNPVALGEILARHDWIPTFTHPPDVASLLRTNDAPSLLQSARLNASLESLKTPLSELQSDLDQLRSVVASVESRMSRLLSFKHDYETVLSPIRRISSEITMEILRRAWKYNGSGLPMTLGRRLYGFNVFAIRGGPWHLGQVCSSWRNVIETLCPELWANITIIAKTWAMRSQSDQYNHPRWSPSDPIWAI
;
A
#
# COMPACT_ATOMS: atom_id res chain seq x y z
N MET A 1 -0.52 3.61 30.74
CA MET A 1 -1.24 2.34 30.97
C MET A 1 -0.35 1.21 30.51
N ILE A 2 0.26 0.56 31.49
CA ILE A 2 1.23 -0.53 31.34
C ILE A 2 0.40 -1.79 31.06
N SER A 3 0.63 -2.47 29.93
CA SER A 3 0.08 -3.81 29.72
C SER A 3 0.64 -4.70 30.83
N ASN A 4 -0.25 -5.14 31.72
CA ASN A 4 0.12 -5.95 32.88
C ASN A 4 0.56 -7.32 32.35
N PRO A 5 1.82 -7.76 32.53
CA PRO A 5 2.28 -9.09 32.08
C PRO A 5 1.45 -10.23 32.67
N VAL A 6 0.73 -9.95 33.76
CA VAL A 6 -0.26 -10.78 34.41
C VAL A 6 -1.39 -11.21 33.45
N ALA A 7 -1.82 -10.35 32.50
CA ALA A 7 -3.01 -10.63 31.68
C ALA A 7 -2.79 -11.69 30.58
N LEU A 8 -1.60 -11.76 29.97
CA LEU A 8 -1.30 -12.78 28.95
C LEU A 8 -1.11 -14.17 29.58
N GLY A 9 -0.45 -14.22 30.73
CA GLY A 9 -0.31 -15.46 31.51
C GLY A 9 -1.66 -16.01 31.97
N GLU A 10 -2.57 -15.12 32.38
CA GLU A 10 -3.95 -15.49 32.76
C GLU A 10 -4.77 -16.04 31.58
N ILE A 11 -4.66 -15.45 30.38
CA ILE A 11 -5.32 -15.96 29.17
C ILE A 11 -4.79 -17.37 28.84
N LEU A 12 -3.47 -17.58 28.89
CA LEU A 12 -2.89 -18.89 28.61
C LEU A 12 -3.32 -19.94 29.64
N ALA A 13 -3.24 -19.61 30.93
CA ALA A 13 -3.62 -20.51 32.02
C ALA A 13 -5.09 -20.93 31.96
N ARG A 14 -5.98 -20.04 31.48
CA ARG A 14 -7.40 -20.35 31.25
C ARG A 14 -7.62 -21.48 30.26
N HIS A 15 -6.66 -21.74 29.37
CA HIS A 15 -6.75 -22.72 28.29
C HIS A 15 -5.89 -23.98 28.53
N ASP A 16 -5.22 -24.10 29.68
CA ASP A 16 -4.37 -25.26 30.04
C ASP A 16 -5.13 -26.59 30.14
N TRP A 17 -6.45 -26.53 30.20
CA TRP A 17 -7.32 -27.71 30.24
C TRP A 17 -7.59 -28.29 28.83
N ILE A 18 -7.28 -27.59 27.73
CA ILE A 18 -7.51 -28.09 26.37
C ILE A 18 -6.91 -29.49 26.09
N PRO A 19 -5.70 -29.84 26.56
CA PRO A 19 -5.12 -31.18 26.40
C PRO A 19 -5.94 -32.31 27.05
N THR A 20 -6.88 -31.96 27.93
CA THR A 20 -7.79 -32.93 28.56
C THR A 20 -8.94 -33.37 27.63
N PHE A 21 -9.13 -32.72 26.48
CA PHE A 21 -10.10 -33.17 25.48
C PHE A 21 -9.66 -34.50 24.87
N THR A 22 -10.50 -35.52 25.06
CA THR A 22 -10.33 -36.83 24.45
C THR A 22 -11.50 -37.13 23.54
N HIS A 23 -11.24 -37.75 22.39
CA HIS A 23 -12.31 -38.25 21.54
C HIS A 23 -13.15 -39.30 22.28
N PRO A 24 -14.49 -39.30 22.08
CA PRO A 24 -15.30 -40.44 22.46
C PRO A 24 -14.72 -41.72 21.86
N PRO A 25 -14.70 -42.85 22.60
CA PRO A 25 -14.02 -44.07 22.19
C PRO A 25 -14.52 -44.63 20.84
N ASP A 26 -15.78 -44.34 20.49
CA ASP A 26 -16.43 -44.79 19.26
C ASP A 26 -15.91 -44.05 18.01
N VAL A 27 -15.39 -42.83 18.16
CA VAL A 27 -14.97 -41.96 17.04
C VAL A 27 -13.84 -42.60 16.26
N ALA A 28 -12.82 -43.12 16.92
CA ALA A 28 -11.67 -43.71 16.24
C ALA A 28 -12.05 -44.95 15.41
N SER A 29 -13.04 -45.72 15.86
CA SER A 29 -13.57 -46.85 15.10
C SER A 29 -14.40 -46.38 13.90
N LEU A 30 -15.30 -45.43 14.11
CA LEU A 30 -16.16 -44.87 13.07
C LEU A 30 -15.36 -44.09 12.00
N LEU A 31 -14.21 -43.51 12.34
CA LEU A 31 -13.32 -42.89 11.35
C LEU A 31 -12.56 -43.93 10.50
N ARG A 32 -12.51 -45.19 10.94
CA ARG A 32 -11.81 -46.28 10.24
C ARG A 32 -12.75 -47.14 9.39
N THR A 33 -14.06 -47.12 9.67
CA THR A 33 -15.06 -47.85 8.89
C THR A 33 -16.00 -46.84 8.23
N ASN A 34 -16.43 -47.08 6.99
CA ASN A 34 -17.39 -46.19 6.32
C ASN A 34 -18.84 -46.47 6.78
N ASP A 35 -19.00 -46.99 7.99
CA ASP A 35 -20.29 -47.38 8.54
C ASP A 35 -21.00 -46.15 9.12
N ALA A 36 -22.31 -46.09 8.94
CA ALA A 36 -23.10 -45.04 9.55
C ALA A 36 -23.12 -45.21 11.09
N PRO A 37 -22.96 -44.12 11.87
CA PRO A 37 -23.10 -44.18 13.31
C PRO A 37 -24.54 -44.55 13.70
N SER A 38 -24.66 -45.39 14.72
CA SER A 38 -25.97 -45.68 15.33
C SER A 38 -26.62 -44.42 15.92
N LEU A 39 -27.92 -44.49 16.22
CA LEU A 39 -28.65 -43.37 16.84
C LEU A 39 -28.03 -42.92 18.17
N LEU A 40 -27.59 -43.88 19.00
CA LEU A 40 -26.94 -43.57 20.29
C LEU A 40 -25.57 -42.93 20.10
N GLN A 41 -24.76 -43.44 19.16
CA GLN A 41 -23.48 -42.82 18.80
C GLN A 41 -23.69 -41.40 18.28
N SER A 42 -24.66 -41.20 17.39
CA SER A 42 -25.00 -39.89 16.84
C SER A 42 -25.40 -38.88 17.93
N ALA A 43 -26.24 -39.29 18.89
CA ALA A 43 -26.61 -38.44 20.03
C ALA A 43 -25.39 -38.05 20.89
N ARG A 44 -24.49 -39.01 21.17
CA ARG A 44 -23.26 -38.77 21.94
C ARG A 44 -22.29 -37.85 21.21
N LEU A 45 -22.12 -38.04 19.90
CA LEU A 45 -21.28 -37.20 19.06
C LEU A 45 -21.82 -35.78 18.99
N ASN A 46 -23.14 -35.62 18.81
CA ASN A 46 -23.78 -34.31 18.81
C ASN A 46 -23.60 -33.60 20.16
N ALA A 47 -23.80 -34.28 21.28
CA ALA A 47 -23.54 -33.70 22.60
C ALA A 47 -22.07 -33.26 22.78
N SER A 48 -21.13 -34.05 22.27
CA SER A 48 -19.69 -33.71 22.28
C SER A 48 -19.36 -32.55 21.35
N LEU A 49 -20.07 -32.40 20.23
CA LEU A 49 -19.92 -31.27 19.31
C LEU A 49 -20.48 -29.99 19.94
N GLU A 50 -21.66 -30.07 20.55
CA GLU A 50 -22.27 -28.94 21.26
C GLU A 50 -21.38 -28.43 22.41
N SER A 51 -20.71 -29.33 23.15
CA SER A 51 -19.83 -28.93 24.25
C SER A 51 -18.57 -28.19 23.77
N LEU A 52 -18.16 -28.34 22.50
CA LEU A 52 -17.02 -27.61 21.92
C LEU A 52 -17.35 -26.17 21.53
N LYS A 53 -18.63 -25.82 21.37
CA LYS A 53 -19.03 -24.49 20.88
C LYS A 53 -18.58 -23.36 21.81
N THR A 54 -18.85 -23.48 23.11
CA THR A 54 -18.50 -22.45 24.09
C THR A 54 -16.99 -22.27 24.20
N PRO A 55 -16.18 -23.33 24.39
CA PRO A 55 -14.71 -23.20 24.43
C PRO A 55 -14.12 -22.57 23.15
N LEU A 56 -14.62 -22.94 21.97
CA LEU A 56 -14.17 -22.33 20.72
C LEU A 56 -14.52 -20.85 20.64
N SER A 57 -15.71 -20.46 21.08
CA SER A 57 -16.13 -19.05 21.13
C SER A 57 -15.30 -18.23 22.12
N GLU A 58 -14.96 -18.80 23.27
CA GLU A 58 -14.11 -18.14 24.27
C GLU A 58 -12.69 -17.95 23.73
N LEU A 59 -12.10 -19.00 23.14
CA LEU A 59 -10.77 -18.92 22.53
C LEU A 59 -10.73 -17.88 21.40
N GLN A 60 -11.79 -17.83 20.58
CA GLN A 60 -11.91 -16.83 19.52
C GLN A 60 -11.98 -15.41 20.08
N SER A 61 -12.76 -15.20 21.15
CA SER A 61 -12.86 -13.90 21.84
C SER A 61 -11.52 -13.43 22.39
N ASP A 62 -10.79 -14.30 23.07
CA ASP A 62 -9.47 -13.98 23.63
C ASP A 62 -8.48 -13.63 22.50
N LEU A 63 -8.53 -14.36 21.40
CA LEU A 63 -7.68 -14.12 20.23
C LEU A 63 -7.97 -12.75 19.61
N ASP A 64 -9.25 -12.39 19.46
CA ASP A 64 -9.65 -11.09 18.93
C ASP A 64 -9.28 -9.94 19.88
N GLN A 65 -9.38 -10.15 21.19
CA GLN A 65 -8.87 -9.21 22.18
C GLN A 65 -7.36 -8.99 22.02
N LEU A 66 -6.57 -10.05 21.90
CA LEU A 66 -5.12 -9.95 21.71
C LEU A 66 -4.76 -9.21 20.41
N ARG A 67 -5.45 -9.54 19.29
CA ARG A 67 -5.28 -8.83 18.02
C ARG A 67 -5.56 -7.32 18.17
N SER A 68 -6.60 -6.95 18.89
CA SER A 68 -6.94 -5.54 19.12
C SER A 68 -5.84 -4.79 19.89
N VAL A 69 -5.23 -5.46 20.88
CA VAL A 69 -4.11 -4.90 21.66
C VAL A 69 -2.88 -4.72 20.77
N VAL A 70 -2.54 -5.73 19.95
CA VAL A 70 -1.43 -5.65 18.99
C VAL A 70 -1.63 -4.47 18.04
N ALA A 71 -2.81 -4.37 17.41
CA ALA A 71 -3.12 -3.26 16.50
C ALA A 71 -3.01 -1.88 17.20
N SER A 72 -3.43 -1.78 18.46
CA SER A 72 -3.28 -0.55 19.25
C SER A 72 -1.81 -0.17 19.47
N VAL A 73 -0.96 -1.15 19.78
CA VAL A 73 0.48 -0.93 19.99
C VAL A 73 1.16 -0.54 18.68
N GLU A 74 0.85 -1.22 17.57
CA GLU A 74 1.37 -0.90 16.23
C GLU A 74 0.97 0.52 15.79
N SER A 75 -0.25 0.95 16.08
CA SER A 75 -0.71 2.32 15.83
C SER A 75 0.13 3.34 16.61
N ARG A 76 0.40 3.08 17.90
CA ARG A 76 1.24 3.96 18.73
C ARG A 76 2.69 4.00 18.22
N MET A 77 3.23 2.85 17.82
CA MET A 77 4.57 2.77 17.23
C MET A 77 4.64 3.59 15.93
N SER A 78 3.66 3.43 15.04
CA SER A 78 3.57 4.18 13.79
C SER A 78 3.52 5.69 14.04
N ARG A 79 2.76 6.13 15.06
CA ARG A 79 2.68 7.54 15.46
C ARG A 79 4.03 8.08 15.97
N LEU A 80 4.76 7.31 16.77
CA LEU A 80 6.10 7.70 17.23
C LEU A 80 7.11 7.76 16.08
N LEU A 81 7.05 6.82 15.14
CA LEU A 81 7.88 6.82 13.94
C LEU A 81 7.59 8.05 13.07
N SER A 82 6.33 8.47 12.96
CA SER A 82 5.96 9.72 12.28
C SER A 82 6.63 10.93 12.93
N PHE A 83 6.54 11.08 14.25
CA PHE A 83 7.20 12.20 14.94
C PHE A 83 8.71 12.17 14.78
N LYS A 84 9.33 11.00 14.87
CA LYS A 84 10.76 10.83 14.61
C LYS A 84 11.12 11.31 13.20
N HIS A 85 10.34 10.92 12.20
CA HIS A 85 10.54 11.34 10.82
C HIS A 85 10.38 12.85 10.64
N ASP A 86 9.38 13.46 11.28
CA ASP A 86 9.17 14.92 11.24
C ASP A 86 10.37 15.65 11.86
N TYR A 87 10.87 15.18 13.00
CA TYR A 87 12.04 15.77 13.66
C TYR A 87 13.31 15.63 12.82
N GLU A 88 13.56 14.45 12.25
CA GLU A 88 14.68 14.22 11.33
C GLU A 88 14.58 15.13 10.09
N THR A 89 13.37 15.32 9.57
CA THR A 89 13.11 16.20 8.43
C THR A 89 13.38 17.66 8.75
N VAL A 90 12.97 18.14 9.93
CA VAL A 90 13.22 19.51 10.40
C VAL A 90 14.70 19.75 10.71
N LEU A 91 15.37 18.75 11.28
CA LEU A 91 16.80 18.80 11.63
C LEU A 91 17.72 18.47 10.44
N SER A 92 17.15 18.15 9.28
CA SER A 92 17.91 17.78 8.10
C SER A 92 18.94 18.87 7.74
N PRO A 93 20.24 18.50 7.57
CA PRO A 93 21.29 19.46 7.22
C PRO A 93 20.97 20.30 5.98
N ILE A 94 20.17 19.76 5.05
CA ILE A 94 19.77 20.44 3.82
C ILE A 94 19.02 21.76 4.06
N ARG A 95 18.38 21.90 5.22
CA ARG A 95 17.68 23.13 5.65
C ARG A 95 18.60 24.21 6.21
N ARG A 96 19.87 23.87 6.50
CA ARG A 96 20.88 24.81 7.03
C ARG A 96 21.84 25.34 5.95
N ILE A 97 21.71 24.85 4.73
CA ILE A 97 22.53 25.29 3.60
C ILE A 97 22.09 26.72 3.23
N SER A 98 23.06 27.64 3.10
CA SER A 98 22.77 29.01 2.69
C SER A 98 22.25 29.07 1.25
N SER A 99 21.62 30.18 0.88
CA SER A 99 21.12 30.42 -0.48
C SER A 99 22.23 30.29 -1.53
N GLU A 100 23.43 30.77 -1.21
CA GLU A 100 24.58 30.81 -2.13
C GLU A 100 25.12 29.40 -2.40
N ILE A 101 25.27 28.60 -1.34
CA ILE A 101 25.73 27.22 -1.45
C ILE A 101 24.65 26.38 -2.17
N THR A 102 23.37 26.59 -1.84
CA THR A 102 22.25 25.92 -2.53
C THR A 102 22.25 26.26 -4.02
N MET A 103 22.37 27.54 -4.38
CA MET A 103 22.46 28.02 -5.77
C MET A 103 23.62 27.36 -6.52
N GLU A 104 24.81 27.29 -5.92
CA GLU A 104 25.97 26.66 -6.53
C GLU A 104 25.79 25.15 -6.72
N ILE A 105 25.23 24.45 -5.72
CA ILE A 105 24.88 23.02 -5.84
C ILE A 105 23.93 22.80 -7.03
N LEU A 106 22.88 23.61 -7.15
CA LEU A 106 21.90 23.50 -8.22
C LEU A 106 22.53 23.77 -9.60
N ARG A 107 23.36 24.80 -9.74
CA ARG A 107 24.08 25.09 -10.98
C ARG A 107 25.01 23.97 -11.41
N ARG A 108 25.74 23.38 -10.46
CA ARG A 108 26.66 22.27 -10.75
C ARG A 108 25.92 20.99 -11.13
N ALA A 109 24.86 20.65 -10.39
CA ALA A 109 24.01 19.50 -10.70
C ALA A 109 23.40 19.61 -12.11
N TRP A 110 22.98 20.81 -12.50
CA TRP A 110 22.47 21.08 -13.84
C TRP A 110 23.54 20.97 -14.94
N LYS A 111 24.71 21.57 -14.74
CA LYS A 111 25.82 21.54 -15.72
C LYS A 111 26.34 20.12 -15.99
N TYR A 112 26.43 19.28 -14.96
CA TYR A 112 26.95 17.91 -15.09
C TYR A 112 26.04 17.00 -15.93
N ASN A 113 24.72 17.22 -15.91
CA ASN A 113 23.77 16.48 -16.74
C ASN A 113 23.87 16.80 -18.25
N GLY A 114 24.64 17.83 -18.64
CA GLY A 114 24.84 18.24 -20.03
C GLY A 114 26.15 17.78 -20.69
N SER A 115 27.12 17.28 -19.92
CA SER A 115 28.51 17.18 -20.39
C SER A 115 29.14 15.77 -20.36
N GLY A 116 28.36 14.70 -20.21
CA GLY A 116 28.93 13.37 -19.91
C GLY A 116 28.87 12.25 -20.96
N LEU A 117 28.04 12.32 -22.02
CA LEU A 117 27.87 11.18 -22.94
C LEU A 117 28.05 11.56 -24.42
N PRO A 118 28.72 10.68 -25.23
CA PRO A 118 28.93 10.89 -26.64
C PRO A 118 27.63 11.06 -27.41
N MET A 119 27.69 12.02 -28.31
CA MET A 119 26.63 12.59 -29.12
C MET A 119 26.26 11.65 -30.27
N THR A 120 25.67 10.48 -30.02
CA THR A 120 25.37 9.51 -31.11
C THR A 120 24.01 8.83 -31.09
N LEU A 121 23.01 9.37 -30.37
CA LEU A 121 21.62 9.03 -30.66
C LEU A 121 20.71 10.24 -30.41
N GLY A 122 20.13 10.74 -31.49
CA GLY A 122 19.42 12.02 -31.54
C GLY A 122 18.30 12.15 -30.51
N ARG A 123 18.52 13.01 -29.52
CA ARG A 123 17.60 14.04 -28.98
C ARG A 123 18.23 14.61 -27.70
N ARG A 124 19.17 15.54 -27.85
CA ARG A 124 19.43 16.53 -26.78
C ARG A 124 18.25 17.49 -26.77
N LEU A 125 17.20 17.15 -26.04
CA LEU A 125 16.20 18.15 -25.68
C LEU A 125 16.86 19.04 -24.63
N TYR A 126 17.41 20.17 -25.06
CA TYR A 126 17.74 21.28 -24.16
C TYR A 126 16.42 21.76 -23.56
N GLY A 127 16.05 21.16 -22.44
CA GLY A 127 14.84 21.52 -21.71
C GLY A 127 14.20 20.32 -21.03
N PHE A 128 13.46 20.60 -19.97
CA PHE A 128 12.64 19.63 -19.26
C PHE A 128 11.20 19.75 -19.75
N ASN A 129 10.46 18.64 -19.72
CA ASN A 129 9.04 18.64 -20.00
C ASN A 129 8.29 19.23 -18.78
N VAL A 130 7.61 20.37 -18.96
CA VAL A 130 6.84 21.04 -17.89
C VAL A 130 5.79 20.13 -17.27
N PHE A 131 5.22 19.21 -18.06
CA PHE A 131 4.22 18.26 -17.60
C PHE A 131 4.82 17.07 -16.85
N ALA A 132 6.15 16.88 -16.91
CA ALA A 132 6.84 15.86 -16.15
C ALA A 132 7.28 16.44 -14.79
N ILE A 133 6.32 16.63 -13.88
CA ILE A 133 6.53 17.22 -12.53
C ILE A 133 7.57 16.45 -11.70
N ARG A 134 7.80 15.16 -12.03
CA ARG A 134 8.84 14.32 -11.41
C ARG A 134 10.24 14.48 -12.02
N GLY A 135 10.42 15.38 -13.00
CA GLY A 135 11.68 15.64 -13.67
C GLY A 135 12.00 17.13 -13.79
N GLY A 136 13.25 17.43 -14.16
CA GLY A 136 13.71 18.81 -14.33
C GLY A 136 13.80 19.61 -13.01
N PRO A 137 13.91 20.95 -13.10
CA PRO A 137 14.05 21.85 -11.95
C PRO A 137 12.88 21.76 -10.94
N TRP A 138 11.69 21.33 -11.38
CA TRP A 138 10.54 21.08 -10.50
C TRP A 138 10.85 20.11 -9.37
N HIS A 139 11.65 19.08 -9.63
CA HIS A 139 12.02 18.07 -8.63
C HIS A 139 12.86 18.68 -7.49
N LEU A 140 13.73 19.64 -7.82
CA LEU A 140 14.59 20.34 -6.86
C LEU A 140 13.76 21.30 -5.98
N GLY A 141 12.70 21.88 -6.53
CA GLY A 141 11.73 22.71 -5.80
C GLY A 141 10.83 21.94 -4.83
N GLN A 142 10.84 20.60 -4.84
CA GLN A 142 10.10 19.77 -3.88
C GLN A 142 10.87 19.52 -2.58
N VAL A 143 12.16 19.86 -2.51
CA VAL A 143 13.01 19.60 -1.32
C VAL A 143 12.55 20.42 -0.11
N CYS A 144 12.47 21.76 -0.26
CA CYS A 144 11.89 22.66 0.74
C CYS A 144 11.57 24.04 0.11
N SER A 145 10.84 24.89 0.84
CA SER A 145 10.52 26.25 0.40
C SER A 145 11.76 27.12 0.15
N SER A 146 12.83 26.96 0.94
CA SER A 146 14.08 27.69 0.75
C SER A 146 14.74 27.36 -0.59
N TRP A 147 14.82 26.08 -0.96
CA TRP A 147 15.35 25.64 -2.26
C TRP A 147 14.50 26.15 -3.41
N ARG A 148 13.18 26.12 -3.26
CA ARG A 148 12.25 26.68 -4.25
C ARG A 148 12.47 28.17 -4.47
N ASN A 149 12.60 28.93 -3.38
CA ASN A 149 12.91 30.36 -3.44
C ASN A 149 14.26 30.63 -4.14
N VAL A 150 15.30 29.85 -3.85
CA VAL A 150 16.61 29.97 -4.53
C VAL A 150 16.47 29.68 -6.03
N ILE A 151 15.73 28.64 -6.40
CA ILE A 151 15.50 28.28 -7.81
C ILE A 151 14.75 29.39 -8.56
N GLU A 152 13.78 30.03 -7.93
CA GLU A 152 12.98 31.12 -8.51
C GLU A 152 13.77 32.44 -8.62
N THR A 153 14.55 32.77 -7.59
CA THR A 153 15.19 34.11 -7.47
C THR A 153 16.64 34.16 -7.93
N LEU A 154 17.40 33.08 -7.75
CA LEU A 154 18.85 33.06 -7.95
C LEU A 154 19.31 32.19 -9.11
N CYS A 155 18.44 31.32 -9.64
CA CYS A 155 18.79 30.37 -10.71
C CYS A 155 17.81 30.41 -11.92
N PRO A 156 17.50 31.58 -12.51
CA PRO A 156 16.59 31.67 -13.67
C PRO A 156 17.06 30.84 -14.86
N GLU A 157 18.37 30.61 -15.01
CA GLU A 157 18.98 29.77 -16.05
C GLU A 157 18.51 28.31 -16.01
N LEU A 158 18.02 27.82 -14.86
CA LEU A 158 17.45 26.48 -14.77
C LEU A 158 16.10 26.39 -15.49
N TRP A 159 15.38 27.50 -15.60
CA TRP A 159 14.08 27.62 -16.28
C TRP A 159 14.18 28.15 -17.70
N ALA A 160 15.36 28.61 -18.12
CA ALA A 160 15.55 29.27 -19.41
C ALA A 160 15.24 28.36 -20.62
N ASN A 161 15.28 27.04 -20.44
CA ASN A 161 15.01 26.07 -21.50
C ASN A 161 13.84 25.16 -21.12
N ILE A 162 12.70 25.38 -21.76
CA ILE A 162 11.47 24.61 -21.58
C ILE A 162 11.16 23.88 -22.88
N THR A 163 10.83 22.58 -22.79
CA THR A 163 10.38 21.81 -23.96
C THR A 163 8.90 21.46 -23.81
N ILE A 164 8.09 21.95 -24.75
CA ILE A 164 6.68 21.55 -24.87
C ILE A 164 6.62 20.40 -25.89
N ILE A 165 6.45 19.18 -25.39
CA ILE A 165 6.18 18.03 -26.24
C ILE A 165 4.67 17.92 -26.39
N ALA A 166 4.13 18.51 -27.46
CA ALA A 166 2.76 18.25 -27.86
C ALA A 166 2.67 16.75 -28.22
N LYS A 167 1.80 16.00 -27.53
CA LYS A 167 1.38 14.70 -28.02
C LYS A 167 0.63 14.97 -29.31
N THR A 168 1.27 14.75 -30.45
CA THR A 168 0.59 14.78 -31.73
C THR A 168 -0.52 13.75 -31.66
N TRP A 169 -1.75 14.21 -31.86
CA TRP A 169 -2.88 13.34 -32.19
C TRP A 169 -2.60 12.82 -33.60
N ALA A 170 -1.66 11.88 -33.72
CA ALA A 170 -1.42 11.19 -34.97
C ALA A 170 -2.71 10.44 -35.31
N MET A 171 -3.45 11.00 -36.26
CA MET A 171 -4.44 10.35 -37.13
C MET A 171 -4.96 9.01 -36.62
N ARG A 172 -5.96 9.02 -35.75
CA ARG A 172 -6.98 7.98 -35.74
C ARG A 172 -8.02 8.35 -36.80
N SER A 173 -7.64 8.25 -38.06
CA SER A 173 -8.55 8.39 -39.20
C SER A 173 -8.19 7.39 -40.29
N GLN A 174 -8.11 6.10 -39.93
CA GLN A 174 -8.10 4.98 -40.86
C GLN A 174 -8.19 3.66 -40.08
N SER A 175 -9.35 3.40 -39.47
CA SER A 175 -9.72 2.03 -39.05
C SER A 175 -11.22 1.80 -38.86
N ASP A 176 -12.09 2.79 -39.09
CA ASP A 176 -13.54 2.65 -38.90
C ASP A 176 -14.34 2.58 -40.22
N GLN A 177 -13.70 2.17 -41.31
CA GLN A 177 -14.41 1.66 -42.49
C GLN A 177 -14.22 0.14 -42.55
N TYR A 178 -15.34 -0.58 -42.65
CA TYR A 178 -15.53 -2.03 -42.57
C TYR A 178 -15.81 -2.61 -41.17
N ASN A 179 -17.00 -2.31 -40.65
CA ASN A 179 -17.94 -3.38 -40.31
C ASN A 179 -19.35 -2.81 -40.13
N HIS A 180 -20.17 -2.96 -41.17
CA HIS A 180 -21.62 -2.87 -41.07
C HIS A 180 -22.16 -4.22 -40.61
N PRO A 181 -22.92 -4.30 -39.50
CA PRO A 181 -24.01 -5.25 -39.40
C PRO A 181 -25.27 -4.57 -39.97
N ARG A 182 -25.84 -5.26 -40.96
CA ARG A 182 -27.11 -4.96 -41.62
C ARG A 182 -28.25 -4.99 -40.60
N TRP A 183 -28.82 -3.85 -40.26
CA TRP A 183 -30.07 -3.77 -39.50
C TRP A 183 -31.23 -4.21 -40.40
N SER A 184 -31.94 -5.26 -39.99
CA SER A 184 -33.20 -5.72 -40.61
C SER A 184 -34.37 -4.99 -39.95
N PRO A 185 -35.29 -4.36 -40.71
CA PRO A 185 -36.42 -3.62 -40.17
C PRO A 185 -37.60 -4.56 -39.90
N SER A 186 -37.57 -5.22 -38.75
CA SER A 186 -38.75 -5.87 -38.18
C SER A 186 -38.50 -6.12 -36.70
N ASP A 187 -38.83 -5.12 -35.88
CA ASP A 187 -39.48 -5.32 -34.57
C ASP A 187 -40.05 -3.98 -34.07
N PRO A 188 -41.38 -3.87 -33.88
CA PRO A 188 -42.03 -2.67 -33.38
C PRO A 188 -42.07 -2.69 -31.85
N ILE A 189 -41.52 -1.66 -31.20
CA ILE A 189 -41.82 -1.39 -29.79
C ILE A 189 -42.70 -0.14 -29.75
N TRP A 190 -44.00 -0.37 -29.65
CA TRP A 190 -44.92 0.54 -29.00
C TRP A 190 -45.08 0.12 -27.53
N ALA A 191 -45.28 1.14 -26.70
CA ALA A 191 -46.13 1.16 -25.51
C ALA A 191 -45.48 0.90 -24.13
N ILE A 192 -45.46 2.01 -23.38
CA ILE A 192 -45.63 2.20 -21.93
C ILE A 192 -44.41 1.89 -21.05
#